data_AF-A0A3M7T949-F1
#
_entry.id   AF-A0A3M7T949-F1
#
_cell.length_a   1.000
_cell.length_b   1.000
_cell.length_c   1.000
_cell.angle_alpha   90.00
_cell.angle_beta   90.00
_cell.angle_gamma   90.00
#
_symmetry.space_group_name_H-M   'P 1'
#
loop_
_entity.id
_entity.type
_entity.pdbx_description
1 polymer ?
#
loop_
_entity_poly.entity_id
_entity_poly.type
_entity_poly.pdbx_seq_one_letter_code
_entity_poly.pdbx_strand_id
1 'polypeptide(L)'
;MNASKCCYTIFSGGGRGRLKMDLRLSGDLIPYNPNPLFLGVTFDEYLCFNKQFQNLRVRALKRLNIIKIFAHSSWHLKKTTLTSIYNALIGSMFDYFFFTVACISKTNLKLVQTVQNRAIRCIYKLRWDSPTRSLFSKDSYKWVLDLLVEEYSGSWSENTAKVSVTSTPVGAFFSIIRIAYACTVLIKKNLFLMIKKKSLRFDGNDKSTSF
;
A
#
# COMPACT_ATOMS: atom_id res chain seq x y z
N MET A 1 -4.22 -26.08 -22.28
CA MET A 1 -3.54 -25.29 -21.22
C MET A 1 -2.22 -25.98 -20.93
N ASN A 2 -1.08 -25.28 -20.90
CA ASN A 2 0.24 -25.91 -20.84
C ASN A 2 0.72 -26.06 -19.39
N ALA A 3 0.90 -27.30 -18.92
CA ALA A 3 1.27 -27.60 -17.54
C ALA A 3 2.65 -27.06 -17.13
N SER A 4 3.62 -27.00 -18.05
CA SER A 4 4.97 -26.48 -17.74
C SER A 4 4.99 -24.97 -17.47
N LYS A 5 3.98 -24.23 -17.96
CA LYS A 5 3.81 -22.80 -17.71
C LYS A 5 2.92 -22.50 -16.50
N CYS A 6 2.25 -23.51 -15.97
CA CYS A 6 1.43 -23.39 -14.77
C CYS A 6 2.30 -23.57 -13.52
N CYS A 7 1.99 -22.82 -12.47
CA CYS A 7 2.51 -23.08 -11.14
C CYS A 7 1.37 -22.87 -10.14
N TYR A 8 1.49 -23.47 -8.97
CA TYR A 8 0.49 -23.31 -7.93
C TYR A 8 1.13 -22.96 -6.58
N THR A 9 0.33 -22.30 -5.76
CA THR A 9 0.66 -21.91 -4.40
C THR A 9 -0.61 -22.03 -3.58
N ILE A 10 -0.49 -22.54 -2.36
CA ILE A 10 -1.61 -22.70 -1.45
C ILE A 10 -1.54 -21.56 -0.43
N PHE A 11 -2.59 -20.76 -0.37
CA PHE A 11 -2.72 -19.72 0.65
C PHE A 11 -3.26 -20.34 1.94
N SER A 12 -2.56 -20.10 3.04
CA SER A 12 -3.02 -20.57 4.36
C SER A 12 -2.82 -19.50 5.42
N GLY A 13 -3.77 -19.41 6.37
CA GLY A 13 -3.54 -18.66 7.60
C GLY A 13 -2.51 -19.40 8.45
N GLY A 14 -1.50 -18.68 8.96
CA GLY A 14 -0.31 -19.23 9.62
C GLY A 14 -0.59 -20.34 10.64
N GLY A 15 0.37 -21.27 10.78
CA GLY A 15 0.29 -22.40 11.72
C GLY A 15 0.06 -23.77 11.07
N ARG A 16 -0.23 -23.81 9.77
CA ARG A 16 -0.17 -25.05 8.98
C ARG A 16 1.19 -25.10 8.27
N GLY A 17 1.92 -26.21 8.43
CA GLY A 17 3.19 -26.45 7.71
C GLY A 17 3.01 -26.37 6.19
N ARG A 18 4.10 -26.36 5.42
CA ARG A 18 4.03 -26.23 3.96
C ARG A 18 3.21 -27.39 3.37
N LEU A 19 1.96 -27.10 3.00
CA LEU A 19 1.08 -28.04 2.33
C LEU A 19 1.55 -28.18 0.88
N LYS A 20 2.01 -29.37 0.52
CA LYS A 20 2.30 -29.74 -0.87
C LYS A 20 1.20 -30.69 -1.34
N MET A 21 0.65 -30.44 -2.52
CA MET A 21 -0.38 -31.26 -3.14
C MET A 21 0.04 -31.61 -4.55
N ASP A 22 -0.12 -32.86 -4.93
CA ASP A 22 0.25 -33.32 -6.27
C ASP A 22 -0.86 -32.96 -7.27
N LEU A 23 -0.84 -31.69 -7.73
CA LEU A 23 -1.76 -31.19 -8.73
C LEU A 23 -1.29 -31.61 -10.13
N ARG A 24 -2.14 -32.29 -10.88
CA ARG A 24 -1.88 -32.70 -12.26
C ARG A 24 -2.82 -31.97 -13.22
N LEU A 25 -2.28 -31.46 -14.32
CA LEU A 25 -3.04 -30.86 -15.42
C LEU A 25 -2.76 -31.68 -16.69
N SER A 26 -3.80 -32.30 -17.26
CA SER A 26 -3.68 -33.15 -18.46
C SER A 26 -2.67 -34.31 -18.31
N GLY A 27 -2.47 -34.81 -17.08
CA GLY A 27 -1.51 -35.88 -16.76
C GLY A 27 -0.16 -35.39 -16.25
N ASP A 28 0.22 -34.15 -16.55
CA ASP A 28 1.50 -33.55 -16.16
C ASP A 28 1.43 -32.92 -14.76
N LEU A 29 2.51 -33.04 -13.98
CA LEU A 29 2.62 -32.45 -12.64
C LEU A 29 2.86 -30.93 -12.71
N ILE A 30 2.05 -30.17 -11.99
CA ILE A 30 2.23 -28.71 -11.87
C ILE A 30 3.28 -28.42 -10.79
N PRO A 31 4.34 -27.63 -11.07
CA PRO A 31 5.34 -27.29 -10.07
C PRO A 31 4.77 -26.39 -8.96
N TYR A 32 5.16 -26.70 -7.73
CA TYR A 32 4.90 -25.87 -6.56
C TYR A 32 5.86 -24.68 -6.53
N ASN A 33 5.33 -23.47 -6.38
CA ASN A 33 6.12 -22.26 -6.20
C ASN A 33 5.64 -21.53 -4.94
N PRO A 34 6.49 -21.27 -3.93
CA PRO A 34 6.09 -20.52 -2.74
C PRO A 34 5.87 -19.03 -2.99
N ASN A 35 6.48 -18.47 -4.05
CA ASN A 35 6.43 -17.05 -4.40
C ASN A 35 6.06 -16.86 -5.89
N PRO A 36 4.83 -17.20 -6.32
CA PRO A 36 4.42 -17.04 -7.71
C PRO A 36 4.32 -15.56 -8.07
N LEU A 37 4.68 -15.24 -9.31
CA LEU A 37 4.51 -13.90 -9.87
C LEU A 37 3.25 -13.88 -10.74
N PHE A 38 2.28 -13.06 -10.35
CA PHE A 38 1.03 -12.88 -11.10
C PHE A 38 0.77 -11.38 -11.30
N LEU A 39 0.62 -10.97 -12.56
CA LEU A 39 0.46 -9.56 -12.96
C LEU A 39 1.58 -8.63 -12.40
N GLY A 40 2.80 -9.14 -12.19
CA GLY A 40 3.89 -8.34 -11.61
C GLY A 40 3.81 -8.14 -10.09
N VAL A 41 2.88 -8.84 -9.42
CA VAL A 41 2.79 -8.99 -7.98
C VAL A 41 3.36 -10.36 -7.59
N THR A 42 4.30 -10.37 -6.65
CA THR A 42 4.78 -11.60 -6.01
C THR A 42 3.86 -11.91 -4.83
N PHE A 43 3.17 -13.04 -4.88
CA PHE A 43 2.35 -13.48 -3.76
C PHE A 43 3.18 -14.35 -2.83
N ASP A 44 2.95 -14.24 -1.53
CA ASP A 44 3.54 -15.13 -0.52
C ASP A 44 2.45 -16.10 -0.03
N GLU A 45 2.82 -17.30 0.44
CA GLU A 45 1.89 -18.31 1.00
C GLU A 45 0.95 -17.76 2.09
N TYR A 46 1.43 -16.79 2.87
CA TYR A 46 0.68 -16.16 3.97
C TYR A 46 0.11 -14.79 3.60
N LEU A 47 0.15 -14.39 2.32
CA LEU A 47 -0.32 -13.09 1.83
C LEU A 47 0.28 -11.89 2.61
N CYS A 48 1.50 -12.02 3.13
CA CYS A 48 2.20 -10.93 3.84
C CYS A 48 2.89 -9.94 2.90
N PHE A 49 3.13 -10.34 1.65
CA PHE A 49 3.76 -9.54 0.59
C PHE A 49 5.17 -9.02 0.94
N ASN A 50 5.91 -9.71 1.82
CA ASN A 50 7.23 -9.27 2.28
C ASN A 50 8.21 -9.18 1.11
N LYS A 51 8.24 -10.22 0.25
CA LYS A 51 9.13 -10.24 -0.90
C LYS A 51 8.76 -9.15 -1.91
N GLN A 52 7.46 -8.94 -2.10
CA GLN A 52 6.95 -7.89 -2.98
C GLN A 52 7.39 -6.49 -2.53
N PHE A 53 7.26 -6.16 -1.24
CA PHE A 53 7.66 -4.84 -0.72
C PHE A 53 9.18 -4.62 -0.76
N GLN A 54 9.99 -5.67 -0.61
CA GLN A 54 11.44 -5.57 -0.82
C GLN A 54 11.77 -5.23 -2.28
N ASN A 55 11.16 -5.95 -3.24
CA ASN A 55 11.32 -5.67 -4.66
C ASN A 55 10.84 -4.25 -5.02
N LEU A 56 9.71 -3.84 -4.43
CA LEU A 56 9.13 -2.52 -4.60
C LEU A 56 10.07 -1.42 -4.12
N ARG A 57 10.68 -1.58 -2.94
CA ARG A 57 11.68 -0.66 -2.40
C ARG A 57 12.85 -0.50 -3.36
N VAL A 58 13.41 -1.60 -3.88
CA VAL A 58 14.55 -1.54 -4.80
C VAL A 58 14.17 -0.79 -6.08
N ARG A 59 13.01 -1.09 -6.66
CA ARG A 59 12.51 -0.41 -7.87
C ARG A 59 12.25 1.07 -7.62
N ALA A 60 11.64 1.42 -6.49
CA ALA A 60 11.35 2.80 -6.13
C ALA A 60 12.63 3.60 -5.88
N LEU A 61 13.64 3.02 -5.23
CA LEU A 61 14.95 3.66 -5.06
C LEU A 61 15.67 3.91 -6.40
N LYS A 62 15.55 3.00 -7.36
CA LYS A 62 16.07 3.21 -8.72
C LYS A 62 15.37 4.39 -9.41
N ARG A 63 14.02 4.45 -9.37
CA ARG A 63 13.26 5.59 -9.92
C ARG A 63 13.54 6.90 -9.20
N LEU A 64 13.83 6.85 -7.90
CA LEU A 64 14.18 8.02 -7.10
C LEU A 64 15.50 8.65 -7.57
N ASN A 65 16.45 7.88 -8.11
CA ASN A 65 17.67 8.44 -8.68
C ASN A 65 17.39 9.34 -9.89
N ILE A 66 16.35 9.06 -10.68
CA ILE A 66 15.91 9.93 -11.77
C ILE A 66 15.44 11.28 -11.20
N ILE A 67 14.65 11.25 -10.13
CA ILE A 67 14.17 12.46 -9.44
C ILE A 67 15.34 13.26 -8.85
N LYS A 68 16.37 12.59 -8.33
CA LYS A 68 17.59 13.27 -7.85
C LYS A 68 18.31 14.05 -8.94
N ILE A 69 18.37 13.51 -10.16
CA ILE A 69 18.99 14.19 -11.30
C ILE A 69 18.20 15.46 -11.62
N PHE A 70 16.87 15.37 -11.69
CA PHE A 70 16.00 16.52 -11.90
C PHE A 70 16.02 17.53 -10.74
N ALA A 71 16.20 17.06 -9.52
CA ALA A 71 16.31 17.91 -8.32
C ALA A 71 17.62 18.70 -8.27
N HIS A 72 18.59 18.39 -9.13
CA HIS A 72 19.87 19.08 -9.17
C HIS A 72 19.71 20.57 -9.50
N SER A 73 20.55 21.41 -8.92
CA SER A 73 20.39 22.88 -9.00
C SER A 73 20.48 23.42 -10.42
N SER A 74 21.18 22.73 -11.32
CA SER A 74 21.35 23.15 -12.72
C SER A 74 20.03 23.23 -13.49
N TRP A 75 19.06 22.36 -13.19
CA TRP A 75 17.81 22.25 -13.96
C TRP A 75 16.73 23.26 -13.57
N HIS A 76 16.91 23.98 -12.45
CA HIS A 76 15.99 25.03 -11.96
C HIS A 76 14.49 24.67 -12.01
N LEU A 77 14.14 23.40 -11.78
CA LEU A 77 12.76 22.92 -11.83
C LEU A 77 11.93 23.43 -10.64
N LYS A 78 10.66 23.76 -10.91
CA LYS A 78 9.68 24.10 -9.87
C LYS A 78 9.40 22.87 -9.00
N LYS A 79 9.13 23.09 -7.71
CA LYS A 79 8.81 22.00 -6.77
C LYS A 79 7.57 21.21 -7.20
N THR A 80 6.56 21.92 -7.72
CA THR A 80 5.30 21.31 -8.21
C THR A 80 5.53 20.32 -9.35
N THR A 81 6.38 20.67 -10.32
CA THR A 81 6.70 19.76 -11.43
C THR A 81 7.47 18.53 -10.95
N LEU A 82 8.39 18.73 -10.00
CA LEU A 82 9.16 17.65 -9.40
C LEU A 82 8.29 16.68 -8.58
N THR A 83 7.28 17.21 -7.88
CA THR A 83 6.22 16.42 -7.24
C THR A 83 5.39 15.66 -8.26
N SER A 84 4.98 16.28 -9.37
CA SER A 84 4.23 15.59 -10.43
C SER A 84 5.03 14.44 -11.03
N ILE A 85 6.34 14.63 -11.26
CA ILE A 85 7.25 13.57 -11.73
C ILE A 85 7.35 12.44 -10.69
N TYR A 86 7.45 12.78 -9.40
CA TYR A 86 7.43 11.80 -8.32
C TYR A 86 6.14 10.97 -8.32
N ASN A 87 4.98 11.62 -8.40
CA ASN A 87 3.69 10.93 -8.45
C ASN A 87 3.58 10.04 -9.69
N ALA A 88 4.01 10.52 -10.86
CA ALA A 88 3.98 9.76 -12.10
C ALA A 88 4.89 8.52 -12.07
N LEU A 89 6.07 8.60 -11.44
CA LEU A 89 7.05 7.51 -11.43
C LEU A 89 6.91 6.56 -10.23
N ILE A 90 6.78 7.11 -9.03
CA ILE A 90 6.81 6.37 -7.78
C ILE A 90 5.39 6.23 -7.21
N GLY A 91 4.57 7.29 -7.27
CA GLY A 91 3.16 7.25 -6.86
C GLY A 91 2.39 6.17 -7.59
N SER A 92 2.39 6.20 -8.93
CA SER A 92 1.74 5.20 -9.79
C SER A 92 2.16 3.75 -9.51
N MET A 93 3.40 3.54 -9.05
CA MET A 93 3.88 2.23 -8.65
C MET A 93 3.20 1.77 -7.36
N PHE A 94 3.09 2.65 -6.36
CA PHE A 94 2.43 2.35 -5.10
C PHE A 94 0.91 2.20 -5.27
N ASP A 95 0.30 3.02 -6.12
CA ASP A 95 -1.14 2.96 -6.44
C ASP A 95 -1.53 1.57 -6.98
N TYR A 96 -0.69 0.99 -7.84
CA TYR A 96 -0.91 -0.35 -8.36
C TYR A 96 -0.96 -1.44 -7.27
N PHE A 97 -0.14 -1.30 -6.22
CA PHE A 97 -0.10 -2.27 -5.11
C PHE A 97 -1.04 -1.93 -3.95
N PHE A 98 -1.97 -0.99 -4.15
CA PHE A 98 -2.86 -0.49 -3.10
C PHE A 98 -3.67 -1.60 -2.40
N PHE A 99 -4.11 -2.64 -3.12
CA PHE A 99 -4.85 -3.75 -2.53
C PHE A 99 -4.07 -4.51 -1.43
N THR A 100 -2.75 -4.44 -1.43
CA THR A 100 -1.89 -5.09 -0.43
C THR A 100 -1.84 -4.35 0.92
N VAL A 101 -2.36 -3.12 0.98
CA VAL A 101 -2.36 -2.26 2.18
C VAL A 101 -3.10 -2.92 3.36
N ALA A 102 -4.14 -3.72 3.09
CA ALA A 102 -4.85 -4.42 4.16
C ALA A 102 -3.98 -5.48 4.87
N CYS A 103 -3.04 -6.08 4.14
CA CYS A 103 -2.21 -7.19 4.61
C CYS A 103 -0.80 -6.72 5.04
N ILE A 104 -0.48 -5.44 4.87
CA ILE A 104 0.88 -4.94 5.08
C ILE A 104 1.29 -4.97 6.56
N SER A 105 2.48 -5.50 6.83
CA SER A 105 3.08 -5.45 8.16
C SER A 105 3.57 -4.04 8.51
N LYS A 106 3.66 -3.73 9.81
CA LYS A 106 4.23 -2.44 10.28
C LYS A 106 5.66 -2.23 9.80
N THR A 107 6.45 -3.29 9.64
CA THR A 107 7.82 -3.23 9.15
C THR A 107 7.85 -2.85 7.67
N ASN A 108 7.04 -3.50 6.83
CA ASN A 108 6.94 -3.17 5.40
C ASN A 108 6.38 -1.76 5.19
N LEU A 109 5.44 -1.32 6.03
CA LEU A 109 4.95 0.06 6.01
C LEU A 109 6.09 1.06 6.26
N LYS A 110 6.94 0.82 7.26
CA LYS A 110 8.12 1.66 7.51
C LYS A 110 9.06 1.70 6.31
N LEU A 111 9.26 0.57 5.61
CA LEU A 111 10.08 0.53 4.39
C LEU A 111 9.55 1.48 3.32
N VAL A 112 8.24 1.44 3.03
CA VAL A 112 7.62 2.33 2.06
C VAL A 112 7.75 3.79 2.49
N GLN A 113 7.51 4.08 3.77
CA GLN A 113 7.66 5.43 4.31
C GLN A 113 9.09 5.97 4.16
N THR A 114 10.12 5.13 4.37
CA THR A 114 11.52 5.59 4.22
C THR A 114 11.83 6.03 2.79
N VAL A 115 11.24 5.39 1.78
CA VAL A 115 11.40 5.78 0.37
C VAL A 115 10.75 7.13 0.11
N GLN A 116 9.52 7.33 0.60
CA GLN A 116 8.82 8.61 0.47
C GLN A 116 9.56 9.75 1.16
N ASN A 117 9.99 9.55 2.40
CA ASN A 117 10.76 10.53 3.15
C ASN A 117 12.03 10.93 2.39
N ARG A 118 12.69 9.96 1.74
CA ARG A 118 13.86 10.25 0.91
C ARG A 118 13.51 11.07 -0.33
N ALA A 119 12.37 10.80 -0.97
CA ALA A 119 11.91 11.57 -2.13
C ALA A 119 11.57 13.01 -1.76
N ILE A 120 10.81 13.22 -0.67
CA ILE A 120 10.46 14.56 -0.17
C ILE A 120 11.73 15.37 0.14
N ARG A 121 12.72 14.78 0.81
CA ARG A 121 13.99 15.47 1.06
C ARG A 121 14.69 15.90 -0.23
N CYS A 122 14.64 15.09 -1.29
CA CYS A 122 15.20 15.45 -2.59
C CYS A 122 14.43 16.62 -3.21
N ILE A 123 13.09 16.55 -3.22
CA ILE A 123 12.23 17.56 -3.87
C ILE A 123 12.37 18.92 -3.18
N TYR A 124 12.38 18.93 -1.85
CA TYR A 124 12.43 20.16 -1.05
C TYR A 124 13.84 20.61 -0.71
N LYS A 125 14.86 19.90 -1.21
CA LYS A 125 16.29 20.15 -0.93
C LYS A 125 16.56 20.28 0.58
N LEU A 126 15.95 19.38 1.36
CA LEU A 126 16.11 19.36 2.82
C LEU A 126 17.36 18.59 3.20
N ARG A 127 17.93 18.92 4.35
CA ARG A 127 19.05 18.15 4.90
C ARG A 127 18.61 16.71 5.19
N TRP A 128 19.55 15.77 5.05
CA TRP A 128 19.29 14.35 5.26
C TRP A 128 18.91 14.01 6.71
N ASP A 129 19.30 14.85 7.66
CA ASP A 129 19.06 14.74 9.11
C ASP A 129 17.77 15.42 9.59
N SER A 130 17.04 16.14 8.72
CA SER A 130 15.81 16.84 9.14
C SER A 130 14.81 15.86 9.80
N PRO A 131 14.11 16.22 10.88
CA PRO A 131 13.21 15.29 11.56
C PRO A 131 12.02 14.92 10.66
N THR A 132 11.56 13.66 10.71
CA THR A 132 10.44 13.19 9.88
C THR A 132 9.16 14.00 10.10
N ARG A 133 8.93 14.51 11.32
CA ARG A 133 7.76 15.35 11.65
C ARG A 133 7.70 16.64 10.84
N SER A 134 8.84 17.26 10.53
CA SER A 134 8.88 18.50 9.75
C SER A 134 8.71 18.29 8.25
N LEU A 135 8.80 17.04 7.78
CA LEU A 135 8.47 16.69 6.39
C LEU A 135 6.96 16.74 6.17
N PHE A 136 6.18 16.23 7.14
CA PHE A 136 4.72 16.15 7.04
C PHE A 136 4.01 17.50 7.17
N SER A 137 4.66 18.51 7.76
CA SER A 137 4.06 19.84 7.92
C SER A 137 4.16 20.72 6.68
N LYS A 138 5.07 20.42 5.74
CA LYS A 138 5.41 21.34 4.65
C LYS A 138 4.45 21.28 3.46
N ASP A 139 3.80 20.13 3.22
CA ASP A 139 3.32 19.84 1.87
C ASP A 139 1.97 19.14 1.75
N SER A 140 1.19 19.06 2.82
CA SER A 140 -0.06 18.28 2.77
C SER A 140 0.17 16.80 2.38
N TYR A 141 1.42 16.32 2.39
CA TYR A 141 1.72 14.89 2.23
C TYR A 141 1.38 14.20 3.54
N LYS A 142 0.24 13.51 3.57
CA LYS A 142 -0.13 12.55 4.62
C LYS A 142 0.75 11.29 4.48
N TRP A 143 0.74 10.41 5.48
CA TRP A 143 1.41 9.11 5.38
C TRP A 143 0.97 8.42 4.07
N VAL A 144 1.85 7.62 3.43
CA VAL A 144 1.52 6.90 2.17
C VAL A 144 0.13 6.28 2.22
N LEU A 145 -0.16 5.66 3.37
CA LEU A 145 -1.41 4.99 3.62
C LEU A 145 -2.55 5.95 3.93
N ASP A 146 -2.30 7.07 4.61
CA ASP A 146 -3.32 8.07 4.92
C ASP A 146 -3.74 8.84 3.66
N LEU A 147 -2.81 9.13 2.74
CA LEU A 147 -3.10 9.68 1.40
C LEU A 147 -3.94 8.71 0.58
N LEU A 148 -3.48 7.45 0.45
CA LEU A 148 -4.20 6.45 -0.33
C LEU A 148 -5.54 6.06 0.30
N VAL A 149 -5.69 6.10 1.63
CA VAL A 149 -6.95 5.82 2.31
C VAL A 149 -7.94 6.99 2.18
N GLU A 150 -7.49 8.24 2.30
CA GLU A 150 -8.37 9.41 2.19
C GLU A 150 -8.71 9.81 0.74
N GLU A 151 -7.73 9.82 -0.16
CA GLU A 151 -7.92 10.16 -1.59
C GLU A 151 -8.79 9.13 -2.29
N TYR A 152 -8.62 7.83 -1.96
CA TYR A 152 -9.59 6.83 -2.39
C TYR A 152 -10.93 7.00 -1.67
N SER A 153 -11.02 7.32 -0.38
CA SER A 153 -12.35 7.51 0.24
C SER A 153 -13.17 8.64 -0.41
N GLY A 154 -12.50 9.71 -0.86
CA GLY A 154 -13.11 10.84 -1.56
C GLY A 154 -13.45 10.52 -3.02
N SER A 155 -12.48 10.03 -3.79
CA SER A 155 -12.70 9.65 -5.20
C SER A 155 -13.64 8.44 -5.36
N TRP A 156 -13.70 7.56 -4.36
CA TRP A 156 -14.59 6.40 -4.34
C TRP A 156 -16.04 6.82 -4.16
N SER A 157 -16.36 7.81 -3.31
CA SER A 157 -17.71 8.36 -3.14
C SER A 157 -18.31 8.86 -4.47
N GLU A 158 -17.53 9.56 -5.28
CA GLU A 158 -18.00 10.12 -6.56
C GLU A 158 -18.08 9.08 -7.69
N ASN A 159 -17.21 8.07 -7.67
CA ASN A 159 -17.16 7.03 -8.70
C ASN A 159 -18.11 5.84 -8.41
N THR A 160 -18.47 5.56 -7.15
CA THR A 160 -19.44 4.51 -6.79
C THR A 160 -20.87 4.87 -7.13
N ALA A 161 -21.20 6.16 -7.26
CA ALA A 161 -22.50 6.60 -7.75
C ALA A 161 -22.72 6.29 -9.25
N LYS A 162 -21.64 5.94 -9.99
CA LYS A 162 -21.65 5.92 -11.47
C LYS A 162 -21.37 4.56 -12.12
N VAL A 163 -20.93 3.52 -11.38
CA VAL A 163 -20.46 2.26 -11.99
C VAL A 163 -21.36 1.08 -11.62
N SER A 164 -22.07 0.54 -12.61
CA SER A 164 -22.83 -0.72 -12.51
C SER A 164 -21.87 -1.93 -12.47
N VAL A 165 -22.24 -2.95 -11.69
CA VAL A 165 -21.50 -4.21 -11.56
C VAL A 165 -21.51 -4.94 -12.90
N THR A 166 -20.36 -5.04 -13.59
CA THR A 166 -20.28 -5.76 -14.87
C THR A 166 -19.95 -7.24 -14.66
N SER A 167 -20.51 -8.09 -15.53
CA SER A 167 -20.50 -9.57 -15.47
C SER A 167 -19.15 -10.24 -15.80
N THR A 168 -18.04 -9.50 -15.85
CA THR A 168 -16.73 -10.06 -16.21
C THR A 168 -16.02 -10.63 -14.97
N PRO A 169 -15.28 -11.75 -15.08
CA PRO A 169 -14.56 -12.35 -13.94
C PRO A 169 -13.49 -11.43 -13.35
N VAL A 170 -12.91 -10.54 -14.17
CA VAL A 170 -12.00 -9.48 -13.73
C VAL A 170 -12.77 -8.40 -12.96
N GLY A 171 -13.95 -8.00 -13.45
CA GLY A 171 -14.85 -7.07 -12.76
C GLY A 171 -15.31 -7.59 -11.39
N ALA A 172 -15.59 -8.89 -11.28
CA ALA A 172 -15.93 -9.56 -10.02
C ALA A 172 -14.77 -9.58 -9.01
N PHE A 173 -13.54 -9.76 -9.48
CA PHE A 173 -12.35 -9.68 -8.63
C PHE A 173 -12.17 -8.27 -8.04
N PHE A 174 -12.30 -7.23 -8.88
CA PHE A 174 -12.22 -5.85 -8.41
C PHE A 174 -13.39 -5.44 -7.50
N SER A 175 -14.59 -6.03 -7.67
CA SER A 175 -15.73 -5.78 -6.79
C SER A 175 -15.60 -6.46 -5.42
N ILE A 176 -15.05 -7.67 -5.34
CA ILE A 176 -14.74 -8.35 -4.07
C ILE A 176 -13.67 -7.58 -3.28
N ILE A 177 -12.60 -7.13 -3.96
CA ILE A 177 -11.59 -6.26 -3.34
C ILE A 177 -12.22 -4.95 -2.84
N ARG A 178 -13.18 -4.38 -3.59
CA ARG A 178 -13.97 -3.20 -3.20
C ARG A 178 -14.78 -3.41 -1.92
N ILE A 179 -15.51 -4.52 -1.81
CA ILE A 179 -16.36 -4.83 -0.63
C ILE A 179 -15.48 -5.11 0.59
N ALA A 180 -14.42 -5.91 0.43
CA ALA A 180 -13.47 -6.18 1.50
C ALA A 180 -12.79 -4.90 2.02
N TYR A 181 -12.42 -3.98 1.11
CA TYR A 181 -11.84 -2.69 1.48
C TYR A 181 -12.83 -1.79 2.23
N ALA A 182 -14.08 -1.68 1.76
CA ALA A 182 -15.13 -0.92 2.45
C ALA A 182 -15.34 -1.42 3.89
N CYS A 183 -15.36 -2.75 4.09
CA CYS A 183 -15.45 -3.36 5.42
C CYS A 183 -14.23 -3.02 6.29
N THR A 184 -12.99 -3.14 5.78
CA THR A 184 -11.79 -2.83 6.58
C THR A 184 -11.68 -1.35 6.97
N VAL A 185 -12.10 -0.43 6.09
CA VAL A 185 -12.12 1.01 6.36
C VAL A 185 -13.23 1.38 7.37
N LEU A 186 -14.42 0.80 7.25
CA LEU A 186 -15.51 0.97 8.21
C LEU A 186 -15.12 0.48 9.60
N ILE A 187 -14.47 -0.68 9.68
CA ILE A 187 -13.98 -1.25 10.95
C ILE A 187 -12.91 -0.34 11.57
N LYS A 188 -11.94 0.17 10.79
CA LYS A 188 -10.92 1.09 11.29
C LYS A 188 -11.48 2.46 11.69
N LYS A 189 -12.40 3.04 10.93
CA LYS A 189 -13.08 4.31 11.27
C LYS A 189 -13.91 4.18 12.55
N ASN A 190 -14.69 3.10 12.69
CA ASN A 190 -15.47 2.85 13.91
C ASN A 190 -14.57 2.59 15.12
N LEU A 191 -13.46 1.85 14.95
CA LEU A 191 -12.50 1.63 16.04
C LEU A 191 -11.80 2.94 16.47
N PHE A 192 -11.43 3.79 15.51
CA PHE A 192 -10.84 5.11 15.80
C PHE A 192 -11.83 6.05 16.50
N LEU A 193 -13.10 6.07 16.06
CA LEU A 193 -14.17 6.84 16.71
C LEU A 193 -14.48 6.31 18.12
N MET A 194 -14.47 4.99 18.31
CA MET A 194 -14.60 4.35 19.63
C MET A 194 -13.47 4.76 20.57
N ILE A 195 -12.21 4.73 20.12
CA ILE A 195 -11.04 5.14 20.91
C ILE A 195 -11.11 6.63 21.27
N LYS A 196 -11.51 7.49 20.32
CA LYS A 196 -11.70 8.94 20.57
C LYS A 196 -12.85 9.22 21.54
N LYS A 197 -13.98 8.50 21.43
CA LYS A 197 -15.10 8.55 22.40
C LYS A 197 -14.73 8.01 23.77
N LYS A 198 -13.76 7.10 23.87
CA LYS A 198 -13.24 6.59 25.14
C LYS A 198 -12.29 7.59 25.78
N SER A 199 -11.38 8.19 25.01
CA SER A 199 -10.48 9.26 25.47
C SER A 199 -11.24 10.50 25.98
N LEU A 200 -12.28 10.95 25.27
CA LEU A 200 -13.13 12.07 25.69
C LEU A 200 -14.01 11.76 26.91
N ARG A 201 -14.22 10.47 27.24
CA ARG A 201 -14.92 10.06 28.47
C ARG A 201 -14.01 10.00 29.69
N PHE A 202 -12.70 9.83 29.51
CA PHE A 202 -11.73 9.88 30.61
C PHE A 202 -11.46 11.33 31.06
N ASP A 203 -11.34 12.29 30.13
CA ASP A 203 -11.14 13.72 30.49
C ASP A 203 -12.36 14.38 31.17
N GLY A 204 -13.54 13.77 31.07
CA GLY A 204 -14.78 14.27 31.67
C GLY A 204 -15.02 13.84 33.12
N ASN A 205 -14.27 12.86 33.64
CA ASN A 205 -14.51 12.28 34.96
C ASN A 205 -13.54 12.77 36.05
N ASP A 206 -12.50 13.52 35.68
CA ASP A 206 -11.47 14.02 36.61
C ASP A 206 -11.73 15.44 37.13
N LYS A 207 -12.90 16.03 36.82
CA LYS A 207 -13.27 17.41 37.25
C LYS A 207 -14.29 17.48 38.39
N SER A 208 -14.59 16.38 39.08
CA SER A 208 -15.58 16.37 40.17
C SER A 208 -15.11 15.68 41.44
N THR A 209 -13.89 15.96 41.91
CA THR A 209 -13.50 15.72 43.31
C THR A 209 -12.42 16.73 43.74
N SER A 210 -12.85 17.94 44.06
CA SER A 210 -12.09 18.87 44.89
C SER A 210 -13.09 19.84 45.54
N PHE A 211 -13.65 19.40 46.66
CA PHE A 211 -14.18 20.25 47.73
C PHE A 211 -13.46 19.86 49.01
#